data_AF-I2NCL2-F1
#
_entry.id   AF-I2NCL2-F1
#
_cell.length_a   1.000
_cell.length_b   1.000
_cell.length_c   1.000
_cell.angle_alpha   90.00
_cell.angle_beta   90.00
_cell.angle_gamma   90.00
#
_symmetry.space_group_name_H-M   'P 1'
#
loop_
_entity.id
_entity.type
_entity.pdbx_description
1 polymer ?
#
loop_
_entity_poly.entity_id
_entity_poly.type
_entity_poly.pdbx_seq_one_letter_code
_entity_poly.pdbx_strand_id
1 'polypeptide(L)'
;MKMKKFRYLWFVIILCIFCMTLFFARTRSKIEMRNRIYRQWNQQFVVSKGKESYIRTTNDSNQIVVLSEAQSYGMLITVEAAKKGQAHQEDFDRLYQYYLKHRLGDTQLMSWKQTISDGKVAAEDHNATDGDLYIAYSLLEASHQWPKQAKKYQAQAKAILGDILKYNYNEETGVLTVGNWANGDSDFYHLMRTSDTLPAQFQVFYEVTQDPKWLDIKEKMLKQLDTISSQSNTGLLPDFIWVEEQGTRVADPNTIESKYDGSYSYNACRLPYNLVQSKDPVSQKMVKKMLGFFNDQRNLYAGYDLKGKALNNHQAASFLAPIIFASEIEKSYLKLVQQNKYIFTQDLPLNNYYDATMTTMIALELF
;
A
#
# COMPACT_ATOMS: atom_id res chain seq x y z
N MET A 1 -53.03 19.14 -29.55
CA MET A 1 -52.04 18.04 -29.34
C MET A 1 -50.57 18.48 -29.46
N LYS A 2 -50.21 19.41 -30.37
CA LYS A 2 -48.82 19.88 -30.57
C LYS A 2 -48.18 20.61 -29.37
N MET A 3 -48.91 21.46 -28.65
CA MET A 3 -48.37 22.21 -27.49
C MET A 3 -47.98 21.32 -26.30
N LYS A 4 -48.72 20.23 -26.04
CA LYS A 4 -48.36 19.27 -24.98
C LYS A 4 -47.05 18.55 -25.32
N LYS A 5 -46.87 18.12 -26.58
CA LYS A 5 -45.61 17.50 -27.04
C LYS A 5 -44.41 18.44 -26.90
N PHE A 6 -44.59 19.74 -27.14
CA PHE A 6 -43.53 20.74 -26.98
C PHE A 6 -43.14 20.95 -25.51
N ARG A 7 -44.11 20.95 -24.57
CA ARG A 7 -43.82 21.02 -23.13
C ARG A 7 -43.08 19.77 -22.62
N TYR A 8 -43.45 18.59 -23.09
CA TYR A 8 -42.71 17.36 -22.78
C TYR A 8 -41.30 17.38 -23.35
N LEU A 9 -41.10 17.90 -24.56
CA LEU A 9 -39.77 18.06 -25.15
C LEU A 9 -38.88 18.99 -24.31
N TRP A 10 -39.40 20.16 -23.89
CA TRP A 10 -38.65 21.07 -23.01
C TRP A 10 -38.36 20.48 -21.63
N PHE A 11 -39.31 19.74 -21.05
CA PHE A 11 -39.09 19.04 -19.78
C PHE A 11 -37.96 18.01 -19.91
N VAL A 12 -37.94 17.22 -20.98
CA VAL A 12 -36.87 16.25 -21.26
C VAL A 12 -35.53 16.97 -21.47
N ILE A 13 -35.50 18.07 -22.22
CA ILE A 13 -34.27 18.86 -22.42
C ILE A 13 -33.73 19.40 -21.10
N ILE A 14 -34.59 20.00 -20.26
CA ILE A 14 -34.19 20.53 -18.95
C ILE A 14 -33.69 19.41 -18.05
N LEU A 15 -34.38 18.26 -18.03
CA LEU A 15 -33.95 17.10 -17.26
C LEU A 15 -32.60 16.56 -17.77
N CYS A 16 -32.39 16.49 -19.08
CA CYS A 16 -31.11 16.11 -19.67
C CYS A 16 -30.00 17.08 -19.28
N ILE A 17 -30.24 18.40 -19.35
CA ILE A 17 -29.28 19.42 -18.92
C ILE A 17 -28.97 19.26 -17.43
N PHE A 18 -29.99 19.07 -16.58
CA PHE A 18 -29.81 18.88 -15.14
C PHE A 18 -29.04 17.61 -14.80
N CYS A 19 -29.35 16.48 -15.43
CA CYS A 19 -28.59 15.24 -15.26
C CYS A 19 -27.15 15.41 -15.74
N MET A 20 -26.94 16.13 -16.85
CA MET A 20 -25.61 16.43 -17.39
C MET A 20 -24.81 17.33 -16.45
N THR A 21 -25.41 18.38 -15.86
CA THR A 21 -24.73 19.25 -14.90
C THR A 21 -24.37 18.52 -13.62
N LEU A 22 -25.27 17.67 -13.08
CA LEU A 22 -24.95 16.83 -11.92
C LEU A 22 -23.82 15.83 -12.21
N PHE A 23 -23.82 15.23 -13.40
CA PHE A 23 -22.76 14.33 -13.83
C PHE A 23 -21.41 15.06 -13.92
N PHE A 24 -21.36 16.21 -14.58
CA PHE A 24 -20.14 17.02 -14.66
C PHE A 24 -19.66 17.50 -13.30
N ALA A 25 -20.55 17.98 -12.43
CA ALA A 25 -20.21 18.42 -11.08
C ALA A 25 -19.62 17.28 -10.25
N ARG A 26 -20.21 16.08 -10.32
CA ARG A 26 -19.72 14.90 -9.59
C ARG A 26 -18.35 14.43 -10.09
N THR A 27 -18.15 14.36 -11.40
CA THR A 27 -16.86 13.93 -11.99
C THR A 27 -15.75 14.95 -11.70
N ARG A 28 -16.06 16.23 -11.86
CA ARG A 28 -15.14 17.33 -11.53
C ARG A 28 -14.75 17.32 -10.06
N SER A 29 -15.71 17.08 -9.17
CA SER A 29 -15.45 16.99 -7.73
C SER A 29 -14.47 15.87 -7.36
N LYS A 30 -14.56 14.68 -8.00
CA LYS A 30 -13.60 13.58 -7.78
C LYS A 30 -12.17 13.94 -8.23
N ILE A 31 -12.04 14.53 -9.41
CA ILE A 31 -10.74 14.95 -9.95
C ILE A 31 -10.11 16.04 -9.08
N GLU A 32 -10.89 17.06 -8.68
CA GLU A 32 -10.43 18.14 -7.81
C GLU A 32 -10.00 17.61 -6.44
N MET A 33 -10.76 16.66 -5.88
CA MET A 33 -10.47 16.00 -4.61
C MET A 33 -9.14 15.24 -4.65
N ARG A 34 -8.95 14.37 -5.66
CA ARG A 34 -7.69 13.64 -5.87
C ARG A 34 -6.51 14.58 -6.04
N ASN A 35 -6.64 15.59 -6.91
CA ASN A 35 -5.56 16.53 -7.19
C ASN A 35 -5.20 17.35 -5.94
N ARG A 36 -6.19 17.73 -5.11
CA ARG A 36 -5.95 18.38 -3.83
C ARG A 36 -5.19 17.47 -2.87
N ILE A 37 -5.62 16.22 -2.71
CA ILE A 37 -4.98 15.24 -1.81
C ILE A 37 -3.51 15.04 -2.22
N TYR A 38 -3.25 14.72 -3.49
CA TYR A 38 -1.88 14.55 -4.00
C TYR A 38 -1.03 15.80 -3.78
N ARG A 39 -1.56 17.00 -4.07
CA ARG A 39 -0.83 18.25 -3.86
C ARG A 39 -0.48 18.47 -2.38
N GLN A 40 -1.44 18.26 -1.48
CA GLN A 40 -1.23 18.37 -0.03
C GLN A 40 -0.15 17.40 0.45
N TRP A 41 -0.22 16.13 0.02
CA TRP A 41 0.77 15.11 0.34
C TRP A 41 2.16 15.48 -0.20
N ASN A 42 2.26 15.82 -1.47
CA ASN A 42 3.52 16.14 -2.12
C ASN A 42 4.21 17.34 -1.46
N GLN A 43 3.45 18.40 -1.15
CA GLN A 43 3.99 19.59 -0.47
C GLN A 43 4.48 19.30 0.96
N GLN A 44 3.83 18.38 1.67
CA GLN A 44 4.15 18.08 3.06
C GLN A 44 5.31 17.09 3.21
N PHE A 45 5.38 16.07 2.36
CA PHE A 45 6.24 14.91 2.58
C PHE A 45 7.40 14.78 1.60
N VAL A 46 7.29 15.32 0.37
CA VAL A 46 8.37 15.23 -0.61
C VAL A 46 9.37 16.36 -0.40
N VAL A 47 10.61 15.99 -0.07
CA VAL A 47 11.72 16.93 0.04
C VAL A 47 12.68 16.69 -1.12
N SER A 48 13.00 17.76 -1.87
CA SER A 48 13.89 17.69 -3.02
C SER A 48 15.17 18.47 -2.77
N LYS A 49 16.33 17.85 -3.00
CA LYS A 49 17.65 18.47 -2.88
C LYS A 49 18.53 18.05 -4.06
N GLY A 50 18.76 18.98 -4.98
CA GLY A 50 19.53 18.70 -6.20
C GLY A 50 18.84 17.66 -7.07
N LYS A 51 19.51 16.52 -7.32
CA LYS A 51 19.00 15.42 -8.15
C LYS A 51 18.30 14.31 -7.36
N GLU A 52 18.14 14.49 -6.05
CA GLU A 52 17.56 13.50 -5.15
C GLU A 52 16.28 14.08 -4.53
N SER A 53 15.28 13.23 -4.39
CA SER A 53 14.09 13.50 -3.59
C SER A 53 13.85 12.36 -2.63
N TYR A 54 13.35 12.67 -1.43
CA TYR A 54 13.00 11.67 -0.44
C TYR A 54 11.69 12.01 0.26
N ILE A 55 11.10 10.99 0.88
CA ILE A 55 9.86 11.12 1.63
C ILE A 55 10.17 11.25 3.12
N ARG A 56 9.92 12.43 3.70
CA ARG A 56 10.08 12.62 5.15
C ARG A 56 8.90 12.00 5.90
N THR A 57 9.18 11.28 6.98
CA THR A 57 8.15 10.66 7.83
C THR A 57 7.98 11.36 9.18
N THR A 58 8.92 12.23 9.55
CA THR A 58 8.87 13.05 10.77
C THR A 58 8.39 14.48 10.49
N ASN A 59 7.80 15.09 11.51
CA ASN A 59 7.44 16.52 11.50
C ASN A 59 8.58 17.41 12.05
N ASP A 60 9.59 16.81 12.68
CA ASP A 60 10.76 17.52 13.22
C ASP A 60 11.68 17.98 12.07
N SER A 61 11.93 19.29 12.00
CA SER A 61 12.82 19.88 11.00
C SER A 61 14.31 19.65 11.29
N ASN A 62 14.68 19.33 12.53
CA ASN A 62 16.07 19.13 12.95
C ASN A 62 16.53 17.68 12.71
N GLN A 63 15.59 16.74 12.71
CA GLN A 63 15.84 15.34 12.46
C GLN A 63 14.78 14.76 11.54
N ILE A 64 15.17 14.56 10.28
CA ILE A 64 14.31 13.97 9.27
C ILE A 64 14.55 12.47 9.22
N VAL A 65 13.50 11.67 9.36
CA VAL A 65 13.55 10.24 9.08
C VAL A 65 12.97 9.97 7.69
N VAL A 66 13.65 9.10 6.95
CA VAL A 66 13.21 8.53 5.69
C VAL A 66 13.21 7.01 5.85
N LEU A 67 12.12 6.35 5.49
CA LEU A 67 12.01 4.90 5.52
C LEU A 67 12.01 4.35 4.10
N SER A 68 12.52 3.14 3.87
CA SER A 68 12.43 2.47 2.57
C SER A 68 10.96 2.25 2.17
N GLU A 69 10.09 1.91 3.13
CA GLU A 69 8.63 1.88 2.95
C GLU A 69 8.14 3.22 2.40
N ALA A 70 8.50 4.30 3.08
CA ALA A 70 8.02 5.61 2.70
C ALA A 70 8.52 6.06 1.33
N GLN A 71 9.79 5.77 1.03
CA GLN A 71 10.39 6.03 -0.26
C GLN A 71 9.69 5.25 -1.37
N SER A 72 9.40 3.97 -1.14
CA SER A 72 8.74 3.09 -2.10
C SER A 72 7.31 3.57 -2.44
N TYR A 73 6.56 4.02 -1.43
CA TYR A 73 5.24 4.60 -1.63
C TYR A 73 5.32 5.93 -2.36
N GLY A 74 6.31 6.76 -2.07
CA GLY A 74 6.52 8.00 -2.82
C GLY A 74 6.80 7.74 -4.30
N MET A 75 7.60 6.71 -4.61
CA MET A 75 7.85 6.29 -5.99
C MET A 75 6.56 5.86 -6.68
N LEU A 76 5.76 5.00 -6.06
CA LEU A 76 4.48 4.54 -6.61
C LEU A 76 3.47 5.69 -6.79
N ILE A 77 3.28 6.52 -5.76
CA ILE A 77 2.41 7.71 -5.81
C ILE A 77 2.80 8.62 -6.97
N THR A 78 4.10 8.82 -7.21
CA THR A 78 4.57 9.70 -8.28
C THR A 78 4.23 9.14 -9.66
N VAL A 79 4.35 7.81 -9.86
CA VAL A 79 3.92 7.17 -11.11
C VAL A 79 2.40 7.29 -11.30
N GLU A 80 1.61 7.02 -10.27
CA GLU A 80 0.16 7.14 -10.32
C GLU A 80 -0.28 8.59 -10.58
N ALA A 81 0.36 9.57 -9.94
CA ALA A 81 0.14 10.99 -10.20
C ALA A 81 0.51 11.37 -11.64
N ALA A 82 1.59 10.81 -12.20
CA ALA A 82 1.98 11.04 -13.59
C ALA A 82 0.95 10.49 -14.58
N LYS A 83 0.35 9.31 -14.32
CA LYS A 83 -0.77 8.77 -15.12
C LYS A 83 -1.98 9.72 -15.15
N LYS A 84 -2.14 10.57 -14.13
CA LYS A 84 -3.19 11.59 -14.02
C LYS A 84 -2.73 13.01 -14.42
N GLY A 85 -1.52 13.17 -14.96
CA GLY A 85 -0.96 14.46 -15.38
C GLY A 85 -0.65 15.41 -14.21
N GLN A 86 -0.31 14.88 -13.04
CA GLN A 86 0.04 15.65 -11.84
C GLN A 86 1.53 15.56 -11.45
N ALA A 87 2.29 14.68 -12.09
CA ALA A 87 3.73 14.52 -11.89
C ALA A 87 4.44 14.26 -13.22
N HIS A 88 5.76 14.47 -13.23
CA HIS A 88 6.61 14.23 -14.37
C HIS A 88 7.63 13.13 -14.09
N GLN A 89 8.24 12.62 -15.16
CA GLN A 89 9.29 11.60 -15.06
C GLN A 89 10.46 12.04 -14.18
N GLU A 90 10.80 13.32 -14.20
CA GLU A 90 11.89 13.87 -13.39
C GLU A 90 11.61 13.74 -11.88
N ASP A 91 10.35 13.89 -11.46
CA ASP A 91 9.97 13.75 -10.05
C ASP A 91 10.22 12.31 -9.58
N PHE A 92 9.86 11.33 -10.40
CA PHE A 92 10.14 9.91 -10.13
C PHE A 92 11.63 9.62 -10.15
N ASP A 93 12.35 10.14 -11.15
CA ASP A 93 13.79 9.90 -11.29
C ASP A 93 14.57 10.43 -10.07
N ARG A 94 14.14 11.54 -9.45
CA ARG A 94 14.76 12.05 -8.21
C ARG A 94 14.54 11.14 -7.00
N LEU A 95 13.33 10.60 -6.83
CA LEU A 95 13.06 9.59 -5.80
C LEU A 95 13.86 8.31 -6.05
N TYR A 96 13.94 7.90 -7.31
CA TYR A 96 14.72 6.76 -7.74
C TYR A 96 16.23 6.94 -7.48
N GLN A 97 16.78 8.14 -7.71
CA GLN A 97 18.19 8.43 -7.38
C GLN A 97 18.48 8.32 -5.88
N TYR A 98 17.54 8.75 -5.03
CA TYR A 98 17.69 8.59 -3.58
C TYR A 98 17.73 7.11 -3.18
N TYR A 99 16.83 6.28 -3.73
CA TYR A 99 16.88 4.83 -3.55
C TYR A 99 18.25 4.26 -3.93
N LEU A 100 18.76 4.57 -5.14
CA LEU A 100 20.04 4.02 -5.62
C LEU A 100 21.22 4.33 -4.71
N LYS A 101 21.22 5.52 -4.11
CA LYS A 101 22.27 6.02 -3.21
C LYS A 101 22.22 5.39 -1.82
N HIS A 102 21.03 4.94 -1.39
CA HIS A 102 20.80 4.37 -0.07
C HIS A 102 20.61 2.85 -0.10
N ARG A 103 21.19 2.20 -1.11
CA ARG A 103 21.31 0.74 -1.17
C ARG A 103 22.34 0.22 -0.17
N LEU A 104 22.16 -1.03 0.25
CA LEU A 104 23.06 -1.73 1.16
C LEU A 104 24.26 -2.30 0.40
N GLY A 105 25.44 -1.71 0.58
CA GLY A 105 26.67 -2.18 -0.06
C GLY A 105 26.51 -2.36 -1.58
N ASP A 106 26.87 -3.54 -2.08
CA ASP A 106 26.75 -3.91 -3.50
C ASP A 106 25.39 -4.53 -3.87
N THR A 107 24.45 -4.60 -2.94
CA THR A 107 23.10 -5.12 -3.18
C THR A 107 22.21 -4.09 -3.89
N GLN A 108 21.04 -4.55 -4.31
CA GLN A 108 19.94 -3.77 -4.84
C GLN A 108 18.92 -3.40 -3.75
N LEU A 109 19.11 -3.83 -2.51
CA LEU A 109 18.17 -3.59 -1.41
C LEU A 109 18.41 -2.23 -0.78
N MET A 110 17.35 -1.53 -0.41
CA MET A 110 17.45 -0.22 0.23
C MET A 110 17.60 -0.37 1.74
N SER A 111 18.51 0.40 2.35
CA SER A 111 18.53 0.58 3.80
C SER A 111 17.14 0.99 4.29
N TRP A 112 16.62 0.33 5.32
CA TRP A 112 15.23 0.53 5.72
C TRP A 112 14.97 1.90 6.33
N LYS A 113 15.99 2.54 6.88
CA LYS A 113 15.89 3.82 7.57
C LYS A 113 17.12 4.68 7.37
N GLN A 114 16.88 5.94 7.01
CA GLN A 114 17.86 7.00 6.99
C GLN A 114 17.44 8.11 7.95
N THR A 115 18.39 8.63 8.71
CA THR A 115 18.23 9.80 9.57
C THR A 115 19.09 10.93 9.03
N ILE A 116 18.47 12.08 8.78
CA ILE A 116 19.12 13.26 8.25
C ILE A 116 19.11 14.35 9.33
N SER A 117 20.32 14.74 9.76
CA SER A 117 20.54 15.81 10.74
C SER A 117 21.70 16.68 10.29
N ASP A 118 21.50 18.00 10.29
CA ASP A 118 22.46 18.99 9.80
C ASP A 118 23.04 18.68 8.40
N GLY A 119 22.21 18.08 7.54
CA GLY A 119 22.58 17.67 6.19
C GLY A 119 23.46 16.43 6.08
N LYS A 120 23.82 15.79 7.21
CA LYS A 120 24.48 14.48 7.25
C LYS A 120 23.44 13.37 7.27
N VAL A 121 23.71 12.29 6.55
CA VAL A 121 22.82 11.12 6.48
C VAL A 121 23.48 9.96 7.23
N ALA A 122 22.79 9.42 8.23
CA ALA A 122 23.07 8.14 8.83
C ALA A 122 22.05 7.11 8.31
N ALA A 123 22.49 5.92 7.95
CA ALA A 123 21.64 4.86 7.40
C ALA A 123 21.86 3.58 8.21
N GLU A 124 20.77 2.86 8.46
CA GLU A 124 20.82 1.52 9.06
C GLU A 124 21.38 0.49 8.05
N ASP A 125 21.92 -0.61 8.52
CA ASP A 125 22.68 -1.60 7.73
C ASP A 125 21.84 -2.78 7.17
N HIS A 126 20.53 -2.74 7.36
CA HIS A 126 19.59 -3.76 6.91
C HIS A 126 18.41 -3.15 6.14
N ASN A 127 17.65 -3.98 5.44
CA ASN A 127 16.48 -3.57 4.67
C ASN A 127 15.17 -4.01 5.35
N ALA A 128 14.07 -3.56 4.76
CA ALA A 128 12.72 -4.03 5.05
C ALA A 128 12.08 -4.50 3.74
N THR A 129 11.55 -5.73 3.75
CA THR A 129 11.07 -6.41 2.53
C THR A 129 9.96 -5.65 1.83
N ASP A 130 9.01 -5.09 2.56
CA ASP A 130 7.90 -4.31 2.01
C ASP A 130 8.37 -3.09 1.19
N GLY A 131 9.34 -2.34 1.70
CA GLY A 131 9.94 -1.22 0.98
C GLY A 131 10.53 -1.67 -0.36
N ASP A 132 11.31 -2.74 -0.38
CA ASP A 132 11.94 -3.24 -1.60
C ASP A 132 10.93 -3.85 -2.60
N LEU A 133 9.88 -4.52 -2.13
CA LEU A 133 8.78 -5.00 -2.97
C LEU A 133 8.07 -3.85 -3.70
N TYR A 134 7.78 -2.76 -2.99
CA TYR A 134 7.14 -1.58 -3.59
C TYR A 134 8.11 -0.74 -4.45
N ILE A 135 9.41 -0.73 -4.15
CA ILE A 135 10.43 -0.17 -5.07
C ILE A 135 10.41 -0.95 -6.38
N ALA A 136 10.46 -2.28 -6.32
CA ALA A 136 10.39 -3.13 -7.51
C ALA A 136 9.12 -2.87 -8.32
N TYR A 137 7.96 -2.85 -7.65
CA TYR A 137 6.68 -2.62 -8.30
C TYR A 137 6.58 -1.22 -8.93
N SER A 138 7.00 -0.17 -8.21
CA SER A 138 6.98 1.20 -8.74
C SER A 138 7.89 1.40 -9.95
N LEU A 139 9.04 0.70 -10.02
CA LEU A 139 9.91 0.69 -11.20
C LEU A 139 9.23 0.02 -12.41
N LEU A 140 8.46 -1.04 -12.19
CA LEU A 140 7.70 -1.68 -13.26
C LEU A 140 6.59 -0.77 -13.77
N GLU A 141 5.84 -0.11 -12.88
CA GLU A 141 4.84 0.88 -13.25
C GLU A 141 5.46 2.09 -13.99
N ALA A 142 6.61 2.57 -13.53
CA ALA A 142 7.37 3.62 -14.22
C ALA A 142 7.80 3.18 -15.63
N SER A 143 8.13 1.89 -15.82
CA SER A 143 8.48 1.35 -17.13
C SER A 143 7.32 1.40 -18.13
N HIS A 144 6.09 1.18 -17.65
CA HIS A 144 4.88 1.31 -18.45
C HIS A 144 4.56 2.77 -18.75
N GLN A 145 4.73 3.66 -17.75
CA GLN A 145 4.40 5.08 -17.88
C GLN A 145 5.38 5.84 -18.79
N TRP A 146 6.66 5.46 -18.82
CA TRP A 146 7.70 6.16 -19.60
C TRP A 146 8.49 5.21 -20.52
N PRO A 147 7.95 4.91 -21.73
CA PRO A 147 8.52 3.91 -22.65
C PRO A 147 9.98 4.15 -23.04
N LYS A 148 10.44 5.41 -23.07
CA LYS A 148 11.82 5.78 -23.41
C LYS A 148 12.84 5.28 -22.38
N GLN A 149 12.47 5.18 -21.11
CA GLN A 149 13.33 4.69 -20.03
C GLN A 149 12.92 3.29 -19.54
N ALA A 150 11.93 2.66 -20.18
CA ALA A 150 11.36 1.39 -19.75
C ALA A 150 12.41 0.30 -19.50
N LYS A 151 13.38 0.14 -20.41
CA LYS A 151 14.46 -0.83 -20.27
C LYS A 151 15.30 -0.61 -19.01
N LYS A 152 15.58 0.65 -18.66
CA LYS A 152 16.35 1.02 -17.46
C LYS A 152 15.58 0.65 -16.19
N TYR A 153 14.30 1.03 -16.10
CA TYR A 153 13.50 0.73 -14.93
C TYR A 153 13.24 -0.77 -14.78
N GLN A 154 12.94 -1.48 -15.87
CA GLN A 154 12.76 -2.94 -15.85
C GLN A 154 14.04 -3.68 -15.45
N ALA A 155 15.20 -3.26 -15.96
CA ALA A 155 16.48 -3.87 -15.57
C ALA A 155 16.73 -3.71 -14.06
N GLN A 156 16.48 -2.52 -13.51
CA GLN A 156 16.63 -2.29 -12.08
C GLN A 156 15.58 -3.06 -11.25
N ALA A 157 14.33 -3.13 -11.71
CA ALA A 157 13.28 -3.91 -11.06
C ALA A 157 13.66 -5.40 -10.97
N LYS A 158 14.15 -5.98 -12.08
CA LYS A 158 14.64 -7.37 -12.08
C LYS A 158 15.82 -7.57 -11.13
N ALA A 159 16.73 -6.59 -11.05
CA ALA A 159 17.89 -6.67 -10.18
C ALA A 159 17.48 -6.68 -8.70
N ILE A 160 16.58 -5.78 -8.26
CA ILE A 160 16.09 -5.79 -6.88
C ILE A 160 15.25 -7.03 -6.57
N LEU A 161 14.42 -7.51 -7.49
CA LEU A 161 13.69 -8.77 -7.33
C LEU A 161 14.62 -9.97 -7.12
N GLY A 162 15.73 -10.04 -7.87
CA GLY A 162 16.76 -11.07 -7.67
C GLY A 162 17.38 -11.01 -6.27
N ASP A 163 17.65 -9.82 -5.75
CA ASP A 163 18.21 -9.65 -4.42
C ASP A 163 17.18 -9.92 -3.30
N ILE A 164 15.90 -9.62 -3.50
CA ILE A 164 14.84 -10.02 -2.56
C ILE A 164 14.80 -11.55 -2.44
N LEU A 165 14.85 -12.28 -3.56
CA LEU A 165 14.89 -13.76 -3.52
C LEU A 165 16.19 -14.30 -2.90
N LYS A 166 17.29 -13.55 -3.00
CA LYS A 166 18.59 -13.96 -2.45
C LYS A 166 18.69 -13.74 -0.95
N TYR A 167 18.16 -12.63 -0.44
CA TYR A 167 18.42 -12.18 0.93
C TYR A 167 17.18 -12.16 1.83
N ASN A 168 15.97 -12.10 1.26
CA ASN A 168 14.72 -11.94 2.00
C ASN A 168 13.77 -13.12 1.79
N TYR A 169 14.31 -14.31 1.54
CA TYR A 169 13.54 -15.52 1.28
C TYR A 169 13.97 -16.63 2.24
N ASN A 170 12.98 -17.26 2.87
CA ASN A 170 13.22 -18.41 3.74
C ASN A 170 13.11 -19.69 2.91
N GLU A 171 14.23 -20.39 2.70
CA GLU A 171 14.30 -21.60 1.87
C GLU A 171 13.55 -22.81 2.50
N GLU A 172 13.32 -22.82 3.81
CA GLU A 172 12.63 -23.93 4.51
C GLU A 172 11.10 -23.84 4.34
N THR A 173 10.57 -22.62 4.43
CA THR A 173 9.12 -22.36 4.42
C THR A 173 8.62 -21.89 3.06
N GLY A 174 9.51 -21.30 2.26
CA GLY A 174 9.25 -20.63 0.99
C GLY A 174 8.42 -19.35 1.10
N VAL A 175 8.40 -18.71 2.27
CA VAL A 175 7.85 -17.35 2.41
C VAL A 175 8.95 -16.29 2.38
N LEU A 176 8.56 -15.04 2.15
CA LEU A 176 9.45 -13.91 2.32
C LEU A 176 9.65 -13.60 3.81
N THR A 177 10.87 -13.27 4.18
CA THR A 177 11.22 -12.81 5.53
C THR A 177 10.98 -11.31 5.65
N VAL A 178 11.00 -10.75 6.87
CA VAL A 178 10.73 -9.31 7.10
C VAL A 178 11.86 -8.37 6.63
N GLY A 179 13.03 -8.92 6.35
CA GLY A 179 14.22 -8.24 5.84
C GLY A 179 15.42 -9.21 5.82
N ASN A 180 16.55 -8.76 5.27
CA ASN A 180 17.77 -9.56 5.14
C ASN A 180 18.40 -9.99 6.47
N TRP A 181 18.03 -9.33 7.55
CA TRP A 181 18.46 -9.62 8.92
C TRP A 181 17.68 -10.79 9.55
N ALA A 182 16.51 -11.13 9.00
CA ALA A 182 15.73 -12.31 9.37
C ALA A 182 16.15 -13.49 8.48
N ASN A 183 17.36 -14.01 8.71
CA ASN A 183 17.99 -15.09 7.94
C ASN A 183 18.26 -16.33 8.82
N GLY A 184 18.85 -17.39 8.26
CA GLY A 184 19.05 -18.67 8.95
C GLY A 184 19.86 -18.65 10.24
N ASP A 185 20.61 -17.57 10.51
CA ASP A 185 21.36 -17.37 11.75
C ASP A 185 20.59 -16.54 12.80
N SER A 186 19.34 -16.17 12.50
CA SER A 186 18.50 -15.27 13.30
C SER A 186 17.26 -15.98 13.85
N ASP A 187 16.88 -15.66 15.09
CA ASP A 187 15.64 -16.13 15.72
C ASP A 187 14.38 -15.69 14.94
N PHE A 188 14.53 -14.76 14.01
CA PHE A 188 13.45 -14.21 13.19
C PHE A 188 13.33 -14.84 11.81
N TYR A 189 14.11 -15.89 11.49
CA TYR A 189 14.10 -16.49 10.15
C TYR A 189 12.71 -16.93 9.67
N HIS A 190 11.89 -17.45 10.60
CA HIS A 190 10.53 -17.92 10.34
C HIS A 190 9.45 -16.85 10.55
N LEU A 191 9.85 -15.61 10.83
CA LEU A 191 8.91 -14.50 11.01
C LEU A 191 8.44 -13.98 9.65
N MET A 192 7.13 -13.91 9.49
CA MET A 192 6.47 -13.32 8.34
C MET A 192 5.62 -12.13 8.78
N ARG A 193 5.88 -10.97 8.18
CA ARG A 193 4.98 -9.81 8.27
C ARG A 193 3.85 -10.01 7.29
N THR A 194 2.61 -10.04 7.77
CA THR A 194 1.47 -10.48 6.96
C THR A 194 1.20 -9.54 5.79
N SER A 195 1.38 -8.23 6.01
CA SER A 195 1.17 -7.19 5.01
C SER A 195 2.11 -7.25 3.81
N ASP A 196 3.20 -8.02 3.89
CA ASP A 196 4.14 -8.20 2.78
C ASP A 196 3.60 -9.22 1.76
N THR A 197 2.44 -9.82 2.03
CA THR A 197 1.71 -10.68 1.08
C THR A 197 1.04 -9.82 0.02
N LEU A 198 1.71 -9.68 -1.14
CA LEU A 198 1.29 -8.87 -2.28
C LEU A 198 0.92 -9.74 -3.48
N PRO A 199 -0.19 -10.51 -3.45
CA PRO A 199 -0.43 -11.58 -4.42
C PRO A 199 -0.57 -11.10 -5.87
N ALA A 200 -1.08 -9.88 -6.10
CA ALA A 200 -1.14 -9.29 -7.44
C ALA A 200 0.25 -8.88 -7.95
N GLN A 201 1.07 -8.30 -7.08
CA GLN A 201 2.42 -7.86 -7.41
C GLN A 201 3.35 -9.07 -7.63
N PHE A 202 3.22 -10.14 -6.85
CA PHE A 202 3.97 -11.39 -7.07
C PHE A 202 3.67 -12.00 -8.45
N GLN A 203 2.42 -11.91 -8.93
CA GLN A 203 2.07 -12.31 -10.29
C GLN A 203 2.79 -11.45 -11.34
N VAL A 204 2.83 -10.12 -11.15
CA VAL A 204 3.58 -9.19 -12.01
C VAL A 204 5.09 -9.48 -11.98
N PHE A 205 5.64 -9.84 -10.82
CA PHE A 205 7.06 -10.19 -10.68
C PHE A 205 7.40 -11.47 -11.44
N TYR A 206 6.54 -12.49 -11.40
CA TYR A 206 6.66 -13.65 -12.26
C TYR A 206 6.62 -13.27 -13.75
N GLU A 207 5.67 -12.45 -14.17
CA GLU A 207 5.54 -12.05 -15.57
C GLU A 207 6.78 -11.34 -16.12
N VAL A 208 7.45 -10.52 -15.31
CA VAL A 208 8.66 -9.80 -15.75
C VAL A 208 9.94 -10.63 -15.62
N THR A 209 10.08 -11.44 -14.57
CA THR A 209 11.30 -12.23 -14.29
C THR A 209 11.30 -13.59 -14.98
N GLN A 210 10.12 -14.17 -15.20
CA GLN A 210 9.91 -15.58 -15.57
C GLN A 210 10.46 -16.58 -14.53
N ASP A 211 10.68 -16.12 -13.28
CA ASP A 211 11.10 -16.99 -12.17
C ASP A 211 9.86 -17.55 -11.45
N PRO A 212 9.60 -18.88 -11.51
CA PRO A 212 8.43 -19.49 -10.88
C PRO A 212 8.41 -19.37 -9.35
N LYS A 213 9.54 -19.06 -8.69
CA LYS A 213 9.57 -18.81 -7.24
C LYS A 213 8.55 -17.77 -6.80
N TRP A 214 8.27 -16.75 -7.62
CA TRP A 214 7.27 -15.73 -7.27
C TRP A 214 5.84 -16.27 -7.19
N LEU A 215 5.48 -17.26 -8.01
CA LEU A 215 4.18 -17.92 -7.91
C LEU A 215 4.10 -18.84 -6.68
N ASP A 216 5.19 -19.55 -6.39
CA ASP A 216 5.30 -20.40 -5.20
C ASP A 216 5.22 -19.57 -3.90
N ILE A 217 5.92 -18.43 -3.84
CA ILE A 217 5.82 -17.45 -2.74
C ILE A 217 4.38 -16.97 -2.56
N LYS A 218 3.71 -16.60 -3.66
CA LYS A 218 2.30 -16.18 -3.63
C LYS A 218 1.42 -17.25 -3.00
N GLU A 219 1.52 -18.49 -3.45
CA GLU A 219 0.72 -19.60 -2.93
C GLU A 219 1.03 -19.89 -1.46
N LYS A 220 2.31 -19.94 -1.09
CA LYS A 220 2.75 -20.23 0.28
C LYS A 220 2.33 -19.15 1.26
N MET A 221 2.57 -17.87 0.96
CA MET A 221 2.18 -16.76 1.84
C MET A 221 0.66 -16.68 1.99
N LEU A 222 -0.12 -16.84 0.90
CA LEU A 222 -1.58 -16.89 0.99
C LEU A 222 -2.08 -18.07 1.84
N LYS A 223 -1.43 -19.24 1.75
CA LYS A 223 -1.74 -20.40 2.59
C LYS A 223 -1.52 -20.11 4.07
N GLN A 224 -0.45 -19.40 4.43
CA GLN A 224 -0.21 -19.02 5.83
C GLN A 224 -1.27 -18.03 6.34
N LEU A 225 -1.64 -17.05 5.52
CA LEU A 225 -2.73 -16.15 5.87
C LEU A 225 -4.07 -16.89 6.00
N ASP A 226 -4.42 -17.81 5.09
CA ASP A 226 -5.68 -18.56 5.17
C ASP A 226 -5.73 -19.45 6.42
N THR A 227 -4.60 -20.03 6.80
CA THR A 227 -4.45 -20.81 8.03
C THR A 227 -4.82 -19.97 9.25
N ILE A 228 -4.26 -18.77 9.39
CA ILE A 228 -4.58 -17.87 10.51
C ILE A 228 -6.02 -17.33 10.40
N SER A 229 -6.45 -16.93 9.20
CA SER A 229 -7.81 -16.42 8.97
C SER A 229 -8.87 -17.45 9.33
N SER A 230 -8.59 -18.75 9.17
CA SER A 230 -9.51 -19.84 9.52
C SER A 230 -9.76 -19.98 11.03
N GLN A 231 -8.86 -19.46 11.87
CA GLN A 231 -8.93 -19.57 13.33
C GLN A 231 -9.86 -18.51 13.97
N SER A 232 -10.33 -17.53 13.20
CA SER A 232 -11.24 -16.47 13.69
C SER A 232 -12.50 -16.36 12.83
N ASN A 233 -13.58 -15.81 13.39
CA ASN A 233 -14.79 -15.51 12.62
C ASN A 233 -14.71 -14.17 11.89
N THR A 234 -13.78 -13.28 12.29
CA THR A 234 -13.66 -11.92 11.76
C THR A 234 -12.90 -11.89 10.43
N GLY A 235 -12.04 -12.89 10.18
CA GLY A 235 -11.11 -12.89 9.06
C GLY A 235 -9.94 -11.92 9.21
N LEU A 236 -9.88 -11.16 10.31
CA LEU A 236 -8.75 -10.29 10.63
C LEU A 236 -7.47 -11.10 10.77
N LEU A 237 -6.37 -10.49 10.34
CA LEU A 237 -5.03 -11.07 10.34
C LEU A 237 -4.09 -10.20 11.20
N PRO A 238 -3.14 -10.79 11.92
CA PRO A 238 -2.22 -10.06 12.78
C PRO A 238 -1.14 -9.34 11.96
N ASP A 239 -0.42 -8.38 12.55
CA ASP A 239 0.74 -7.75 11.94
C ASP A 239 1.84 -8.77 11.59
N PHE A 240 2.12 -9.71 12.51
CA PHE A 240 3.16 -10.72 12.35
C PHE A 240 2.70 -12.14 12.72
N ILE A 241 3.27 -13.12 12.02
CA ILE A 241 3.07 -14.56 12.25
C ILE A 241 4.41 -15.28 12.21
N TRP A 242 4.50 -16.39 12.94
CA TRP A 242 5.58 -17.36 12.83
C TRP A 242 5.14 -18.50 11.90
N VAL A 243 5.96 -18.80 10.89
CA VAL A 243 5.74 -19.87 9.91
C VAL A 243 6.74 -20.98 10.17
N GLU A 244 6.35 -21.97 10.98
CA GLU A 244 7.23 -23.06 11.41
C GLU A 244 6.80 -24.39 10.76
N GLU A 245 7.67 -25.40 10.78
CA GLU A 245 7.37 -26.74 10.23
C GLU A 245 6.10 -27.36 10.84
N GLN A 246 5.94 -27.17 12.14
CA GLN A 246 4.81 -27.67 12.95
C GLN A 246 3.54 -26.83 12.83
N GLY A 247 3.58 -25.71 12.10
CA GLY A 247 2.41 -24.90 11.76
C GLY A 247 2.64 -23.40 11.92
N THR A 248 1.57 -22.66 11.64
CA THR A 248 1.60 -21.19 11.62
C THR A 248 0.87 -20.63 12.83
N ARG A 249 1.54 -19.73 13.56
CA ARG A 249 1.00 -19.11 14.78
C ARG A 249 1.17 -17.60 14.77
N VAL A 250 0.33 -16.93 15.55
CA VAL A 250 0.39 -15.48 15.74
C VAL A 250 1.64 -15.10 16.55
N ALA A 251 2.30 -14.00 16.21
CA ALA A 251 3.42 -13.49 17.01
C ALA A 251 2.95 -12.94 18.37
N ASP A 252 3.80 -13.08 19.39
CA ASP A 252 3.51 -12.56 20.73
C ASP A 252 3.64 -11.02 20.77
N PRO A 253 2.97 -10.33 21.70
CA PRO A 253 3.14 -8.89 21.90
C PRO A 253 4.60 -8.49 22.12
N ASN A 254 5.04 -7.41 21.46
CA ASN A 254 6.41 -6.86 21.50
C ASN A 254 7.49 -7.83 20.99
N THR A 255 7.15 -8.69 20.03
CA THR A 255 8.12 -9.52 19.34
C THR A 255 9.04 -8.66 18.47
N ILE A 256 8.47 -7.68 17.75
CA ILE A 256 9.18 -6.79 16.82
C ILE A 256 8.90 -5.33 17.12
N GLU A 257 7.64 -4.90 17.03
CA GLU A 257 7.33 -3.47 16.89
C GLU A 257 6.54 -2.94 18.08
N SER A 258 5.56 -3.71 18.57
CA SER A 258 4.62 -3.21 19.56
C SER A 258 3.88 -4.31 20.31
N LYS A 259 3.16 -3.92 21.36
CA LYS A 259 2.20 -4.80 22.05
C LYS A 259 1.07 -5.33 21.15
N TYR A 260 0.96 -4.86 19.91
CA TYR A 260 -0.07 -5.22 18.95
C TYR A 260 0.44 -6.11 17.81
N ASP A 261 1.66 -6.65 17.88
CA ASP A 261 2.23 -7.51 16.83
C ASP A 261 1.35 -8.71 16.45
N GLY A 262 0.62 -9.26 17.44
CA GLY A 262 -0.35 -10.34 17.24
C GLY A 262 -1.79 -9.90 16.91
N SER A 263 -2.01 -8.61 16.60
CA SER A 263 -3.33 -8.02 16.36
C SER A 263 -3.43 -7.42 14.95
N TYR A 264 -4.65 -7.14 14.49
CA TYR A 264 -4.84 -6.36 13.27
C TYR A 264 -4.52 -4.89 13.57
N SER A 265 -3.30 -4.47 13.23
CA SER A 265 -2.73 -3.17 13.60
C SER A 265 -2.10 -2.50 12.36
N TYR A 266 -1.11 -1.62 12.55
CA TYR A 266 -0.61 -0.69 11.53
C TYR A 266 0.12 -1.38 10.38
N ASN A 267 0.61 -2.62 10.55
CA ASN A 267 1.11 -3.40 9.42
C ASN A 267 -0.06 -4.02 8.67
N ALA A 268 -0.89 -4.81 9.36
CA ALA A 268 -1.98 -5.60 8.79
C ALA A 268 -3.10 -4.75 8.18
N CYS A 269 -3.20 -3.46 8.53
CA CYS A 269 -4.19 -2.56 7.95
C CYS A 269 -4.07 -2.39 6.43
N ARG A 270 -2.93 -2.75 5.84
CA ARG A 270 -2.70 -2.78 4.38
C ARG A 270 -3.34 -3.99 3.68
N LEU A 271 -3.64 -5.06 4.42
CA LEU A 271 -4.12 -6.32 3.84
C LEU A 271 -5.41 -6.22 3.01
N PRO A 272 -6.44 -5.44 3.40
CA PRO A 272 -7.61 -5.25 2.53
C PRO A 272 -7.22 -4.72 1.14
N TYR A 273 -6.30 -3.76 1.07
CA TYR A 273 -5.79 -3.21 -0.18
C TYR A 273 -4.92 -4.23 -0.95
N ASN A 274 -4.04 -4.96 -0.26
CA ASN A 274 -3.13 -5.92 -0.92
C ASN A 274 -3.88 -7.14 -1.48
N LEU A 275 -4.82 -7.70 -0.71
CA LEU A 275 -5.52 -8.93 -1.08
C LEU A 275 -6.57 -8.71 -2.17
N VAL A 276 -7.30 -7.58 -2.15
CA VAL A 276 -8.39 -7.34 -3.10
C VAL A 276 -7.89 -7.15 -4.54
N GLN A 277 -6.65 -6.73 -4.73
CA GLN A 277 -6.06 -6.52 -6.06
C GLN A 277 -5.83 -7.84 -6.81
N SER A 278 -5.69 -8.96 -6.11
CA SER A 278 -5.48 -10.27 -6.73
C SER A 278 -6.80 -10.97 -7.03
N LYS A 279 -6.93 -11.58 -8.21
CA LYS A 279 -8.07 -12.44 -8.56
C LYS A 279 -7.99 -13.85 -7.96
N ASP A 280 -6.93 -14.14 -7.21
CA ASP A 280 -6.74 -15.45 -6.56
C ASP A 280 -7.90 -15.80 -5.62
N PRO A 281 -8.51 -17.00 -5.73
CA PRO A 281 -9.67 -17.37 -4.91
C PRO A 281 -9.43 -17.34 -3.40
N VAL A 282 -8.22 -17.68 -2.93
CA VAL A 282 -7.87 -17.67 -1.50
C VAL A 282 -7.76 -16.23 -1.02
N SER A 283 -7.08 -15.37 -1.79
CA SER A 283 -7.02 -13.93 -1.52
C SER A 283 -8.41 -13.30 -1.43
N GLN A 284 -9.27 -13.60 -2.40
CA GLN A 284 -10.63 -13.09 -2.51
C GLN A 284 -11.54 -13.59 -1.37
N LYS A 285 -11.39 -14.86 -0.96
CA LYS A 285 -12.08 -15.42 0.21
C LYS A 285 -11.71 -14.67 1.49
N MET A 286 -10.42 -14.45 1.74
CA MET A 286 -9.95 -13.78 2.95
C MET A 286 -10.39 -12.32 3.03
N VAL A 287 -10.25 -11.55 1.94
CA VAL A 287 -10.66 -10.14 1.96
C VAL A 287 -12.17 -9.98 2.15
N LYS A 288 -12.99 -10.82 1.52
CA LYS A 288 -14.46 -10.83 1.74
C LYS A 288 -14.82 -11.12 3.19
N LYS A 289 -14.10 -12.04 3.84
CA LYS A 289 -14.31 -12.33 5.27
C LYS A 289 -14.02 -11.11 6.16
N MET A 290 -12.88 -10.44 5.93
CA MET A 290 -12.55 -9.17 6.62
C MET A 290 -13.59 -8.08 6.37
N LEU A 291 -14.00 -7.88 5.11
CA LEU A 291 -15.01 -6.89 4.76
C LEU A 291 -16.38 -7.21 5.37
N GLY A 292 -16.73 -8.49 5.50
CA GLY A 292 -17.91 -8.95 6.25
C GLY A 292 -17.88 -8.45 7.69
N PHE A 293 -16.80 -8.71 8.41
CA PHE A 293 -16.62 -8.22 9.78
C PHE A 293 -16.75 -6.70 9.88
N PHE A 294 -16.07 -5.95 9.02
CA PHE A 294 -16.13 -4.48 9.03
C PHE A 294 -17.53 -3.96 8.70
N ASN A 295 -18.23 -4.60 7.77
CA ASN A 295 -19.57 -4.18 7.33
C ASN A 295 -20.61 -4.30 8.45
N ASP A 296 -20.39 -5.19 9.42
CA ASP A 296 -21.25 -5.34 10.60
C ASP A 296 -20.95 -4.30 11.69
N GLN A 297 -19.82 -3.59 11.61
CA GLN A 297 -19.47 -2.56 12.58
C GLN A 297 -20.25 -1.25 12.33
N ARG A 298 -20.55 -0.54 13.42
CA ARG A 298 -21.07 0.83 13.35
C ARG A 298 -19.96 1.83 13.03
N ASN A 299 -18.84 1.71 13.74
CA ASN A 299 -17.64 2.53 13.58
C ASN A 299 -16.45 1.60 13.36
N LEU A 300 -15.57 2.01 12.46
CA LEU A 300 -14.26 1.37 12.28
C LEU A 300 -13.23 2.10 13.15
N TYR A 301 -12.25 1.41 13.73
CA TYR A 301 -11.22 1.98 14.60
C TYR A 301 -9.82 1.61 14.13
N ALA A 302 -8.82 2.33 14.64
CA ALA A 302 -7.41 2.10 14.37
C ALA A 302 -6.87 0.84 15.08
N GLY A 303 -7.41 -0.32 14.75
CA GLY A 303 -6.90 -1.62 15.20
C GLY A 303 -7.86 -2.45 16.06
N TYR A 304 -7.73 -3.76 15.92
CA TYR A 304 -8.59 -4.78 16.53
C TYR A 304 -7.77 -5.99 16.96
N ASP A 305 -8.17 -6.64 18.06
CA ASP A 305 -7.73 -8.01 18.28
C ASP A 305 -8.39 -8.94 17.24
N LEU A 306 -7.86 -10.17 17.09
CA LEU A 306 -8.37 -11.10 16.07
C LEU A 306 -9.81 -11.58 16.34
N LYS A 307 -10.35 -11.34 17.55
CA LYS A 307 -11.75 -11.60 17.92
C LYS A 307 -12.68 -10.43 17.56
N GLY A 308 -12.12 -9.31 17.09
CA GLY A 308 -12.88 -8.14 16.64
C GLY A 308 -13.12 -7.10 17.72
N LYS A 309 -12.47 -7.20 18.90
CA LYS A 309 -12.53 -6.15 19.91
C LYS A 309 -11.63 -5.00 19.48
N ALA A 310 -12.18 -3.79 19.44
CA ALA A 310 -11.42 -2.58 19.16
C ALA A 310 -10.31 -2.38 20.21
N LEU A 311 -9.09 -2.12 19.74
CA LEU A 311 -7.92 -1.86 20.59
C LEU A 311 -7.76 -0.37 20.92
N ASN A 312 -8.40 0.47 20.11
CA ASN A 312 -8.37 1.92 20.17
C ASN A 312 -9.79 2.48 20.07
N ASN A 313 -9.98 3.71 20.52
CA ASN A 313 -11.25 4.44 20.48
C ASN A 313 -11.29 5.55 19.41
N HIS A 314 -10.27 5.60 18.54
CA HIS A 314 -10.14 6.58 17.47
C HIS A 314 -10.04 5.91 16.08
N GLN A 315 -10.34 6.70 15.05
CA GLN A 315 -10.21 6.33 13.64
C GLN A 315 -8.86 6.77 13.08
N ALA A 316 -8.33 6.01 12.12
CA ALA A 316 -7.12 6.34 11.39
C ALA A 316 -7.34 6.09 9.89
N ALA A 317 -6.91 7.03 9.06
CA ALA A 317 -7.14 6.94 7.62
C ALA A 317 -6.36 5.78 6.98
N SER A 318 -5.23 5.38 7.56
CA SER A 318 -4.45 4.20 7.16
C SER A 318 -5.22 2.88 7.29
N PHE A 319 -6.24 2.82 8.14
CA PHE A 319 -7.15 1.67 8.26
C PHE A 319 -8.36 1.83 7.34
N LEU A 320 -8.94 3.03 7.29
CA LEU A 320 -10.16 3.28 6.53
C LEU A 320 -9.93 3.22 5.02
N ALA A 321 -8.85 3.80 4.52
CA ALA A 321 -8.61 3.89 3.08
C ALA A 321 -8.49 2.49 2.43
N PRO A 322 -7.68 1.53 2.94
CA PRO A 322 -7.63 0.16 2.40
C PRO A 322 -8.97 -0.56 2.41
N ILE A 323 -9.76 -0.40 3.48
CA ILE A 323 -11.10 -0.98 3.59
C ILE A 323 -12.03 -0.39 2.54
N ILE A 324 -12.00 0.93 2.33
CA ILE A 324 -12.81 1.60 1.31
C ILE A 324 -12.43 1.11 -0.10
N PHE A 325 -11.14 1.05 -0.40
CA PHE A 325 -10.66 0.57 -1.70
C PHE A 325 -11.16 -0.86 -1.99
N ALA A 326 -10.97 -1.76 -1.02
CA ALA A 326 -11.45 -3.13 -1.14
C ALA A 326 -12.98 -3.22 -1.27
N SER A 327 -13.71 -2.37 -0.56
CA SER A 327 -15.18 -2.31 -0.63
C SER A 327 -15.73 -1.72 -1.93
N GLU A 328 -14.98 -0.83 -2.60
CA GLU A 328 -15.36 -0.30 -3.91
C GLU A 328 -15.19 -1.36 -5.01
N ILE A 329 -14.15 -2.20 -4.90
CA ILE A 329 -13.95 -3.36 -5.80
C ILE A 329 -14.99 -4.45 -5.50
N GLU A 330 -15.16 -4.80 -4.22
CA GLU A 330 -16.15 -5.77 -3.75
C GLU A 330 -17.51 -5.10 -3.51
N LYS A 331 -18.24 -4.86 -4.60
CA LYS A 331 -19.50 -4.10 -4.64
C LYS A 331 -20.59 -4.54 -3.66
N SER A 332 -20.48 -5.72 -3.06
CA SER A 332 -21.36 -6.17 -1.97
C SER A 332 -21.19 -5.36 -0.67
N TYR A 333 -20.10 -4.61 -0.52
CA TYR A 333 -19.75 -3.87 0.71
C TYR A 333 -19.78 -2.34 0.56
N LEU A 334 -20.53 -1.80 -0.41
CA LEU A 334 -20.60 -0.35 -0.67
C LEU A 334 -21.08 0.50 0.53
N LYS A 335 -21.74 -0.11 1.53
CA LYS A 335 -22.04 0.57 2.80
C LYS A 335 -20.76 1.14 3.43
N LEU A 336 -19.68 0.37 3.46
CA LEU A 336 -18.39 0.77 4.02
C LEU A 336 -17.80 1.98 3.27
N VAL A 337 -17.93 2.00 1.94
CA VAL A 337 -17.54 3.16 1.12
C VAL A 337 -18.35 4.39 1.52
N GLN A 338 -19.68 4.29 1.59
CA GLN A 338 -20.52 5.44 1.89
C GLN A 338 -20.28 6.02 3.29
N GLN A 339 -20.04 5.15 4.28
CA GLN A 339 -19.79 5.55 5.66
C GLN A 339 -18.42 6.22 5.85
N ASN A 340 -17.40 5.78 5.11
CA ASN A 340 -16.01 6.17 5.40
C ASN A 340 -15.36 7.06 4.33
N LYS A 341 -15.99 7.30 3.18
CA LYS A 341 -15.46 8.18 2.12
C LYS A 341 -15.18 9.62 2.56
N TYR A 342 -15.64 10.02 3.75
CA TYR A 342 -15.41 11.35 4.30
C TYR A 342 -13.91 11.69 4.39
N ILE A 343 -13.05 10.67 4.58
CA ILE A 343 -11.59 10.84 4.66
C ILE A 343 -10.99 11.47 3.39
N PHE A 344 -11.62 11.28 2.22
CA PHE A 344 -11.18 11.90 0.97
C PHE A 344 -11.74 13.31 0.79
N THR A 345 -12.86 13.62 1.46
CA THR A 345 -13.55 14.92 1.34
C THR A 345 -13.05 15.97 2.31
N GLN A 346 -12.34 15.57 3.37
CA GLN A 346 -11.72 16.45 4.36
C GLN A 346 -10.26 16.76 4.02
N ASP A 347 -9.62 17.65 4.77
CA ASP A 347 -8.18 17.87 4.63
C ASP A 347 -7.37 16.65 5.03
N LEU A 348 -6.28 16.43 4.29
CA LEU A 348 -5.37 15.33 4.53
C LEU A 348 -4.73 15.48 5.92
N PRO A 349 -4.59 14.42 6.73
CA PRO A 349 -3.99 14.50 8.07
C PRO A 349 -2.46 14.66 7.97
N LEU A 350 -1.99 15.88 7.69
CA LEU A 350 -0.59 16.18 7.36
C LEU A 350 0.42 15.97 8.52
N ASN A 351 -0.07 15.82 9.75
CA ASN A 351 0.75 15.49 10.92
C ASN A 351 1.04 13.99 11.05
N ASN A 352 0.35 13.13 10.29
CA ASN A 352 0.55 11.69 10.27
C ASN A 352 0.89 11.24 8.84
N TYR A 353 2.18 10.97 8.62
CA TYR A 353 2.70 10.51 7.33
C TYR A 353 1.93 9.31 6.78
N TYR A 354 1.66 8.32 7.62
CA TYR A 354 1.12 7.04 7.18
C TYR A 354 -0.35 7.16 6.79
N ASP A 355 -1.16 7.87 7.59
CA ASP A 355 -2.56 8.18 7.26
C ASP A 355 -2.67 8.95 5.95
N ALA A 356 -1.83 9.99 5.79
CA ALA A 356 -1.83 10.83 4.60
C ALA A 356 -1.40 10.06 3.34
N THR A 357 -0.40 9.18 3.47
CA THR A 357 0.13 8.39 2.36
C THR A 357 -0.87 7.35 1.87
N MET A 358 -1.45 6.56 2.78
CA MET A 358 -2.46 5.56 2.41
C MET A 358 -3.70 6.20 1.78
N THR A 359 -4.14 7.35 2.30
CA THR A 359 -5.23 8.12 1.69
C THR A 359 -4.86 8.60 0.28
N THR A 360 -3.62 9.05 0.08
CA THR A 360 -3.15 9.57 -1.21
C THR A 360 -3.04 8.48 -2.26
N MET A 361 -2.43 7.34 -1.93
CA MET A 361 -2.34 6.18 -2.84
C MET A 361 -3.73 5.78 -3.34
N ILE A 362 -4.66 5.58 -2.41
CA ILE A 362 -6.00 5.08 -2.72
C ILE A 362 -6.83 6.14 -3.46
N ALA A 363 -6.67 7.43 -3.15
CA ALA A 363 -7.33 8.50 -3.89
C ALA A 363 -6.87 8.56 -5.36
N LEU A 364 -5.60 8.30 -5.65
CA LEU A 364 -5.08 8.29 -7.03
C LEU A 364 -5.63 7.13 -7.86
N GLU A 365 -5.88 5.98 -7.22
CA GLU A 365 -6.45 4.81 -7.89
C GLU A 365 -7.97 4.93 -8.09
N LEU A 366 -8.71 5.40 -7.08
CA LEU A 366 -10.19 5.45 -7.13
C LEU A 366 -10.76 6.58 -7.99
N PHE A 367 -10.01 7.66 -8.21
CA PHE A 367 -10.50 8.90 -8.84
C PHE A 367 -9.66 9.32 -10.06
#